data_AF-X1K8J6-F1
#
_entry.id   AF-X1K8J6-F1
#
_cell.length_a   1.000
_cell.length_b   1.000
_cell.length_c   1.000
_cell.angle_alpha   90.00
_cell.angle_beta   90.00
_cell.angle_gamma   90.00
#
_symmetry.space_group_name_H-M   'P 1'
#
loop_
_entity.id
_entity.type
_entity.pdbx_description
1 polymer ?
#
loop_
_entity_poly.entity_id
_entity_poly.type
_entity_poly.pdbx_seq_one_letter_code
_entity_poly.pdbx_strand_id
1 'polypeptide(L)'
;MSEKSLHSICRWTFNPGKGGFVPADMRPEWGGKFGTPEMIKLVADKVKPRLTDNVEIGIEMHYDAEVDDNNAAAVADALADTGLYLAMITPGAHCHFAYGGVASLDPNE
;
A
#
# COMPACT_ATOMS: atom_id res chain seq x y z
N MET A 1 -14.67 -16.72 -22.86
CA MET A 1 -14.26 -16.25 -21.54
C MET A 1 -13.64 -14.88 -21.75
N SER A 2 -14.06 -13.86 -21.01
CA SER A 2 -13.32 -12.59 -21.04
C SER A 2 -11.93 -12.84 -20.46
N GLU A 3 -10.90 -12.27 -21.08
CA GLU A 3 -9.55 -12.34 -20.52
C GLU A 3 -9.53 -11.65 -19.15
N LYS A 4 -8.78 -12.24 -18.23
CA LYS A 4 -8.53 -11.66 -16.90
C LYS A 4 -7.85 -10.30 -17.09
N SER A 5 -8.40 -9.25 -16.48
CA SER A 5 -7.78 -7.93 -16.41
C SER A 5 -7.09 -7.79 -15.07
N LEU A 6 -5.77 -7.62 -15.08
CA LEU A 6 -4.97 -7.52 -13.85
C LEU A 6 -4.87 -6.07 -13.42
N HIS A 7 -5.31 -5.79 -12.20
CA HIS A 7 -5.26 -4.46 -11.59
C HIS A 7 -4.64 -4.54 -10.21
N SER A 8 -4.22 -3.39 -9.70
CA SER A 8 -3.63 -3.29 -8.37
C SER A 8 -4.08 -2.02 -7.66
N ILE A 9 -4.05 -2.08 -6.33
CA ILE A 9 -4.28 -0.92 -5.47
C ILE A 9 -3.04 -0.65 -4.65
N CYS A 10 -2.58 0.57 -4.73
CA CYS A 10 -1.45 1.07 -3.97
C CYS A 10 -1.84 1.37 -2.52
N ARG A 11 -1.09 0.83 -1.55
CA ARG A 11 -1.30 1.10 -0.13
C ARG A 11 -1.20 2.59 0.20
N TRP A 12 -0.31 3.32 -0.47
CA TRP A 12 -0.14 4.77 -0.26
C TRP A 12 -1.31 5.62 -0.76
N THR A 13 -2.27 5.08 -1.51
CA THR A 13 -3.52 5.79 -1.83
C THR A 13 -4.35 6.04 -0.56
N PHE A 14 -4.18 5.18 0.46
CA PHE A 14 -4.96 5.20 1.70
C PHE A 14 -4.17 5.91 2.82
N ASN A 15 -4.03 7.23 2.75
CA ASN A 15 -3.22 8.01 3.71
C ASN A 15 -4.02 9.16 4.35
N PRO A 16 -3.61 9.63 5.56
CA PRO A 16 -4.30 10.70 6.27
C PRO A 16 -4.17 12.08 5.61
N GLY A 17 -3.32 12.20 4.59
CA GLY A 17 -3.06 13.42 3.83
C GLY A 17 -1.58 13.74 3.77
N LYS A 18 -1.14 14.43 2.72
CA LYS A 18 0.19 15.05 2.68
C LYS A 18 0.06 16.38 1.95
N GLY A 19 -0.14 17.46 2.72
CA GLY A 19 -0.27 18.81 2.19
C GLY A 19 1.05 19.56 2.26
N GLY A 20 1.42 20.26 1.19
CA GLY A 20 2.52 21.24 1.25
C GLY A 20 2.14 22.55 1.96
N PHE A 21 0.83 22.80 2.08
CA PHE A 21 0.26 24.06 2.60
C PHE A 21 -0.88 23.83 3.61
N VAL A 22 -1.21 22.57 3.90
CA VAL A 22 -2.26 22.16 4.84
C VAL A 22 -1.73 21.05 5.73
N PRO A 23 -2.33 20.81 6.92
CA PRO A 23 -1.91 19.73 7.80
C PRO A 23 -1.85 18.36 7.10
N ALA A 24 -0.90 17.53 7.51
CA ALA A 24 -0.65 16.21 6.93
C ALA A 24 -1.63 15.12 7.43
N ASP A 25 -2.76 15.52 8.00
CA ASP A 25 -3.71 14.63 8.67
C ASP A 25 -5.17 15.04 8.46
N MET A 26 -5.49 15.61 7.29
CA MET A 26 -6.87 15.99 6.92
C MET A 26 -7.89 14.83 6.97
N ARG A 27 -7.43 13.58 6.95
CA ARG A 27 -8.23 12.35 7.06
C ARG A 27 -7.65 11.46 8.18
N PRO A 28 -7.75 11.87 9.46
CA PRO A 28 -7.02 11.23 10.55
C PRO A 28 -7.38 9.75 10.73
N GLU A 29 -8.59 9.33 10.32
CA GLU A 29 -9.05 7.95 10.36
C GLU A 29 -8.31 7.00 9.39
N TRP A 30 -7.57 7.55 8.43
CA TRP A 30 -6.70 6.82 7.50
C TRP A 30 -5.24 6.75 7.99
N GLY A 31 -4.98 7.30 9.18
CA GLY A 31 -3.70 7.20 9.88
C GLY A 31 -3.80 6.41 11.19
N GLY A 32 -2.73 6.43 11.99
CA GLY A 32 -2.70 5.82 13.31
C GLY A 32 -2.90 4.30 13.26
N LYS A 33 -4.09 3.83 13.66
CA LYS A 33 -4.43 2.40 13.74
C LYS A 33 -4.81 1.77 12.40
N PHE A 34 -5.01 2.57 11.35
CA PHE A 34 -5.33 2.06 10.02
C PHE A 34 -4.04 1.61 9.31
N GLY A 35 -3.68 0.35 9.51
CA GLY A 35 -2.50 -0.28 8.93
C GLY A 35 -2.77 -0.94 7.58
N THR A 36 -1.76 -1.65 7.08
CA THR A 36 -1.86 -2.42 5.83
C THR A 36 -2.87 -3.57 5.90
N PRO A 37 -2.97 -4.35 7.01
CA PRO A 37 -4.02 -5.36 7.15
C PRO A 37 -5.44 -4.78 7.07
N GLU A 38 -5.69 -3.64 7.71
CA GLU A 38 -6.99 -2.96 7.68
C GLU A 38 -7.34 -2.47 6.27
N MET A 39 -6.34 -1.97 5.53
CA MET A 39 -6.52 -1.56 4.13
C MET A 39 -6.87 -2.74 3.22
N ILE A 40 -6.18 -3.87 3.36
CA ILE A 40 -6.46 -5.09 2.61
C ILE A 40 -7.91 -5.54 2.83
N LYS A 41 -8.35 -5.55 4.09
CA LYS A 41 -9.74 -5.86 4.43
C LYS A 41 -10.73 -4.87 3.84
N LEU A 42 -10.43 -3.57 3.88
CA LEU A 42 -11.27 -2.54 3.24
C LEU A 42 -11.38 -2.78 1.73
N VAL A 43 -10.27 -3.08 1.05
CA VAL A 43 -10.27 -3.39 -0.38
C VAL A 43 -11.13 -4.63 -0.66
N ALA A 44 -11.00 -5.69 0.13
CA ALA A 44 -11.79 -6.90 -0.02
C ALA A 44 -13.29 -6.67 0.22
N ASP A 45 -13.65 -5.92 1.26
CA ASP A 45 -15.04 -5.72 1.68
C ASP A 45 -15.74 -4.63 0.86
N LYS A 46 -15.00 -3.62 0.39
CA LYS A 46 -15.56 -2.40 -0.21
C LYS A 46 -15.12 -2.15 -1.65
N VAL A 47 -13.95 -2.57 -2.09
CA VAL A 47 -13.53 -2.29 -3.47
C VAL A 47 -13.81 -3.46 -4.39
N LYS A 48 -13.31 -4.66 -4.05
CA LYS A 48 -13.47 -5.89 -4.84
C LYS A 48 -14.91 -6.18 -5.26
N PRO A 49 -15.96 -6.05 -4.41
CA PRO A 49 -17.34 -6.36 -4.80
C PRO A 49 -17.97 -5.38 -5.80
N ARG A 50 -17.30 -4.25 -6.08
CA ARG A 50 -17.75 -3.21 -7.02
C ARG A 50 -17.08 -3.33 -8.39
N LEU A 51 -16.14 -4.25 -8.54
CA LEU A 51 -15.43 -4.49 -9.80
C LEU A 51 -16.15 -5.56 -10.62
N THR A 52 -15.90 -5.57 -11.93
CA THR A 52 -16.42 -6.61 -12.82
C THR A 52 -15.71 -7.95 -12.58
N ASP A 53 -16.40 -9.06 -12.80
CA ASP A 53 -15.90 -10.41 -12.47
C ASP A 53 -14.58 -10.80 -13.18
N ASN A 54 -14.25 -10.15 -14.29
CA ASN A 54 -13.02 -10.40 -15.03
C ASN A 54 -11.80 -9.67 -14.44
N VAL A 55 -11.99 -8.79 -13.46
CA VAL A 55 -10.90 -8.06 -12.80
C VAL A 55 -10.32 -8.90 -11.67
N GLU A 56 -9.00 -9.12 -11.72
CA GLU A 56 -8.23 -9.69 -10.63
C GLU A 56 -7.37 -8.60 -10.01
N ILE A 57 -7.48 -8.45 -8.69
CA ILE A 57 -6.89 -7.32 -7.98
C ILE A 57 -5.81 -7.77 -7.00
N GLY A 58 -4.65 -7.12 -7.09
CA GLY A 58 -3.58 -7.24 -6.11
C GLY A 58 -3.33 -5.94 -5.35
N ILE A 59 -2.39 -6.01 -4.41
CA ILE A 59 -1.99 -4.91 -3.55
C ILE A 59 -0.52 -4.59 -3.79
N GLU A 60 -0.21 -3.29 -3.81
CA GLU A 60 1.16 -2.77 -3.87
C GLU A 60 1.51 -2.05 -2.57
N MET A 61 2.75 -2.21 -2.11
CA MET A 61 3.19 -1.62 -0.85
C MET A 61 4.70 -1.35 -0.83
N HIS A 62 5.09 -0.40 0.00
CA HIS A 62 6.47 -0.08 0.30
C HIS A 62 6.98 -0.86 1.52
N TYR A 63 8.06 -1.62 1.33
CA TYR A 63 8.82 -2.17 2.45
C TYR A 63 9.50 -1.05 3.23
N ASP A 64 9.50 -1.17 4.56
CA ASP A 64 10.06 -0.20 5.51
C ASP A 64 9.34 1.16 5.54
N ALA A 65 8.06 1.17 5.11
CA ALA A 65 7.16 2.30 5.28
C ALA A 65 5.72 1.84 5.57
N GLU A 66 5.22 0.86 4.82
CA GLU A 66 3.84 0.35 4.94
C GLU A 66 3.78 -1.11 5.38
N VAL A 67 4.84 -1.86 5.11
CA VAL A 67 5.08 -3.22 5.58
C VAL A 67 6.52 -3.34 6.05
N ASP A 68 6.76 -4.07 7.13
CA ASP A 68 8.08 -4.35 7.69
C ASP A 68 8.10 -5.73 8.36
N ASP A 69 9.25 -6.14 8.90
CA ASP A 69 9.38 -7.43 9.60
C ASP A 69 8.47 -7.56 10.84
N ASN A 70 8.02 -6.43 11.42
CA ASN A 70 7.15 -6.43 12.58
C ASN A 70 5.70 -6.76 12.23
N ASN A 71 5.26 -6.39 11.02
CA ASN A 71 3.87 -6.56 10.59
C ASN A 71 3.67 -7.49 9.38
N ALA A 72 4.75 -7.97 8.76
CA ALA A 72 4.69 -8.81 7.55
C ALA A 72 3.80 -10.05 7.72
N ALA A 73 3.83 -10.71 8.87
CA ALA A 73 2.97 -11.86 9.15
C ALA A 73 1.48 -11.49 9.10
N ALA A 74 1.08 -10.41 9.75
CA ALA A 74 -0.31 -9.94 9.73
C ALA A 74 -0.76 -9.49 8.33
N VAL A 75 0.15 -8.92 7.54
CA VAL A 75 -0.12 -8.56 6.14
C VAL A 75 -0.30 -9.82 5.28
N ALA A 76 0.54 -10.84 5.45
CA ALA A 76 0.43 -12.10 4.75
C ALA A 76 -0.88 -12.82 5.07
N ASP A 77 -1.25 -12.89 6.35
CA ASP A 77 -2.53 -13.46 6.81
C ASP A 77 -3.71 -12.71 6.17
N ALA A 78 -3.70 -11.37 6.17
CA ALA A 78 -4.77 -10.57 5.56
C ALA A 78 -4.91 -10.81 4.05
N LEU A 79 -3.80 -10.95 3.31
CA LEU A 79 -3.83 -11.28 1.88
C LEU A 79 -4.43 -12.67 1.64
N ALA A 80 -3.99 -13.66 2.42
CA ALA A 80 -4.49 -15.03 2.32
C ALA A 80 -5.98 -15.13 2.63
N ASP A 81 -6.42 -14.51 3.73
CA ASP A 81 -7.81 -14.51 4.19
C ASP A 81 -8.77 -13.84 3.19
N THR A 82 -8.30 -12.82 2.47
CA THR A 82 -9.13 -12.07 1.50
C THR A 82 -9.03 -12.61 0.07
N GLY A 83 -8.09 -13.51 -0.19
CA GLY A 83 -7.75 -13.97 -1.54
C GLY A 83 -7.31 -12.82 -2.45
N LEU A 84 -6.60 -11.83 -1.89
CA LEU A 84 -5.96 -10.74 -2.62
C LEU A 84 -4.47 -11.07 -2.79
N TYR A 85 -3.90 -10.68 -3.93
CA TYR A 85 -2.50 -10.98 -4.24
C TYR A 85 -1.57 -9.85 -3.81
N LEU A 86 -0.33 -10.19 -3.47
CA LEU A 86 0.75 -9.20 -3.50
C LEU A 86 1.16 -8.98 -4.97
N ALA A 87 0.79 -7.83 -5.54
CA ALA A 87 1.12 -7.51 -6.92
C ALA A 87 2.56 -7.02 -7.07
N MET A 88 3.00 -6.16 -6.14
CA MET A 88 4.33 -5.57 -6.15
C MET A 88 4.73 -5.13 -4.74
N ILE A 89 6.02 -5.29 -4.42
CA ILE A 89 6.64 -4.70 -3.24
C ILE A 89 7.91 -3.98 -3.68
N THR A 90 8.15 -2.80 -3.10
CA THR A 90 9.31 -1.97 -3.44
C THR A 90 9.80 -1.25 -2.17
N PRO A 91 11.07 -0.84 -2.04
CA PRO A 91 11.52 -0.09 -0.87
C PRO A 91 10.81 1.28 -0.76
N GLY A 92 10.49 1.71 0.46
CA GLY A 92 9.99 3.05 0.79
C GLY A 92 11.04 4.15 0.68
N ALA A 93 11.88 4.12 -0.36
CA ALA A 93 13.09 4.92 -0.50
C ALA A 93 12.87 6.43 -0.27
N HIS A 94 11.75 6.97 -0.75
CA HIS A 94 11.42 8.39 -0.63
C HIS A 94 10.98 8.83 0.78
N CYS A 95 10.79 7.89 1.71
CA CYS A 95 10.57 8.17 3.12
C CYS A 95 11.90 8.40 3.87
N HIS A 96 13.01 7.89 3.32
CA HIS A 96 14.30 7.83 4.01
C HIS A 96 15.37 8.71 3.35
N PHE A 97 15.34 8.87 2.02
CA PHE A 97 16.35 9.63 1.29
C PHE A 97 15.86 11.03 0.92
N ALA A 98 16.71 12.03 1.14
CA ALA A 98 16.42 13.43 0.85
C ALA A 98 16.98 13.86 -0.52
N TYR A 99 18.05 13.23 -1.00
CA TYR A 99 18.85 13.71 -2.14
C TYR A 99 18.97 12.74 -3.31
N GLY A 100 18.18 11.66 -3.32
CA GLY A 100 18.03 10.76 -4.48
C GLY A 100 18.41 9.31 -4.24
N GLY A 101 18.83 8.94 -3.03
CA GLY A 101 19.12 7.55 -2.65
C GLY A 101 20.22 6.97 -3.54
N VAL A 102 19.91 5.98 -4.37
CA VAL A 102 20.88 5.36 -5.30
C VAL A 102 21.51 6.38 -6.26
N ALA A 103 20.81 7.47 -6.58
CA ALA A 103 21.31 8.54 -7.44
C ALA A 103 21.92 9.72 -6.67
N SER A 104 22.12 9.58 -5.36
CA SER A 104 22.69 10.64 -4.53
C SER A 104 24.13 10.95 -4.91
N LEU A 105 24.54 12.20 -4.67
CA LEU A 105 25.95 12.60 -4.75
C LEU A 105 26.71 12.25 -3.47
N ASP A 106 26.01 12.03 -2.35
CA ASP A 106 26.60 11.51 -1.12
C ASP A 106 26.61 9.98 -1.18
N PRO A 107 27.78 9.32 -1.22
CA PRO A 107 27.86 7.86 -1.28
C PRO A 107 27.39 7.16 0.01
N ASN A 108 27.11 7.89 1.10
CA ASN A 108 26.63 7.33 2.37
C ASN A 108 25.17 7.65 2.67
N GLU A 109 24.44 8.29 1.75
CA GLU A 109 22.97 8.39 1.85
C GLU A 109 22.33 7.01 1.63
#